data_AF-A0A124HEX8-F1
#
_entry.id   AF-A0A124HEX8-F1
#
_cell.length_a   1.000
_cell.length_b   1.000
_cell.length_c   1.000
_cell.angle_alpha   90.00
_cell.angle_beta   90.00
_cell.angle_gamma   90.00
#
_symmetry.space_group_name_H-M   'P 1'
#
loop_
_entity.id
_entity.type
_entity.pdbx_description
1 polymer ?
#
loop_
_entity_poly.entity_id
_entity_poly.type
_entity_poly.pdbx_seq_one_letter_code
_entity_poly.pdbx_strand_id
1 'polypeptide(L)'
;MPGHALTSITDHDHLLRELRDVLASCQELIARHHAALAAYLDAEGEVIEEKYPEYDDTRISTAIEASDHLHDVMIRLAVLVVPPTPRAFTLTFAGHERHIGEAPTSFVINATSLDDAALILVGLPSWHEWYLAEAAGDGGADIVYLPEQSHPGLPTLGEFADLRAEQRSGTSQHASAVPNSPRSAAPVTSPRPTPAPANPAARTPH
;
A
#
# COMPACT_ATOMS: atom_id res chain seq x y z
N MET A 1 -5.47 26.80 15.99
CA MET A 1 -4.12 26.33 15.63
C MET A 1 -4.27 25.07 14.80
N PRO A 2 -4.13 25.14 13.46
CA PRO A 2 -4.33 23.99 12.57
C PRO A 2 -2.98 23.39 12.18
N GLY A 3 -2.63 22.21 12.73
CA GLY A 3 -1.35 21.54 12.47
C GLY A 3 -1.45 20.24 11.65
N HIS A 4 -2.62 19.61 11.57
CA HIS A 4 -2.73 18.22 11.11
C HIS A 4 -3.19 18.03 9.65
N ALA A 5 -3.79 19.05 9.01
CA ALA A 5 -4.00 19.00 7.56
C ALA A 5 -2.67 19.05 6.80
N LEU A 6 -1.61 19.58 7.41
CA LEU A 6 -0.35 19.83 6.74
C LEU A 6 0.42 18.55 6.42
N THR A 7 0.39 17.48 7.23
CA THR A 7 1.24 16.30 6.97
C THR A 7 0.74 15.39 5.85
N SER A 8 -0.56 15.08 5.78
CA SER A 8 -1.12 14.28 4.66
C SER A 8 -1.14 15.07 3.35
N ILE A 9 -1.43 16.38 3.42
CA ILE A 9 -1.29 17.29 2.27
C ILE A 9 0.18 17.41 1.85
N THR A 10 1.13 17.45 2.79
CA THR A 10 2.58 17.51 2.46
C THR A 10 3.07 16.22 1.82
N ASP A 11 2.57 15.06 2.22
CA ASP A 11 2.94 13.77 1.61
C ASP A 11 2.37 13.62 0.19
N HIS A 12 1.10 14.02 0.00
CA HIS A 12 0.48 14.07 -1.32
C HIS A 12 1.11 15.12 -2.25
N ASP A 13 1.37 16.33 -1.74
CA ASP A 13 2.01 17.41 -2.49
C ASP A 13 3.48 17.07 -2.81
N HIS A 14 4.16 16.35 -1.92
CA HIS A 14 5.50 15.84 -2.16
C HIS A 14 5.47 14.78 -3.27
N LEU A 15 4.59 13.79 -3.18
CA LEU A 15 4.40 12.79 -4.23
C LEU A 15 4.08 13.44 -5.59
N LEU A 16 3.14 14.38 -5.63
CA LEU A 16 2.79 15.09 -6.86
C LEU A 16 3.95 15.91 -7.41
N ARG A 17 4.77 16.52 -6.55
CA ARG A 17 5.97 17.24 -6.97
C ARG A 17 7.00 16.30 -7.58
N GLU A 18 7.31 15.21 -6.90
CA GLU A 18 8.27 14.21 -7.38
C GLU A 18 7.82 13.59 -8.71
N LEU A 19 6.53 13.30 -8.87
CA LEU A 19 5.98 12.80 -10.14
C LEU A 19 6.08 13.84 -11.27
N ARG A 20 5.85 15.13 -10.97
CA ARG A 20 6.03 16.22 -11.94
C ARG A 20 7.49 16.37 -12.33
N ASP A 21 8.42 16.24 -11.39
CA ASP A 21 9.85 16.34 -11.63
C ASP A 21 10.35 15.17 -12.50
N VAL A 22 9.86 13.94 -12.24
CA VAL A 22 10.13 12.78 -13.10
C VAL A 22 9.60 13.00 -14.52
N LEU A 23 8.36 13.48 -14.66
CA LEU A 23 7.77 13.76 -15.98
C LEU A 23 8.56 14.83 -16.73
N ALA A 24 8.93 15.92 -16.07
CA ALA A 24 9.74 16.98 -16.65
C ALA A 24 11.10 16.44 -17.14
N SER A 25 11.76 15.61 -16.33
CA SER A 25 13.03 14.99 -16.72
C SER A 25 12.91 14.11 -17.96
N CYS A 26 11.85 13.30 -18.07
CA CYS A 26 11.56 12.53 -19.28
C CYS A 26 11.33 13.42 -20.51
N GLN A 27 10.60 14.53 -20.36
CA GLN A 27 10.34 15.48 -21.45
C GLN A 27 11.61 16.18 -21.92
N GLU A 28 12.48 16.57 -20.99
CA GLU A 28 13.79 17.15 -21.30
C GLU A 28 14.68 16.17 -22.06
N LEU A 29 14.70 14.89 -21.65
CA LEU A 29 15.44 13.84 -22.36
C LEU A 29 14.93 13.69 -23.81
N ILE A 30 13.61 13.56 -23.99
CA ILE A 30 12.99 13.46 -25.32
C ILE A 30 13.36 14.67 -26.19
N ALA A 31 13.26 15.89 -25.65
CA ALA A 31 13.59 17.09 -26.37
C ALA A 31 15.06 17.13 -26.81
N ARG A 32 15.98 16.72 -25.91
CA ARG A 32 17.42 16.63 -26.24
C ARG A 32 17.70 15.59 -27.30
N HIS A 33 17.08 14.41 -27.22
CA HIS A 33 17.27 13.33 -28.20
C HIS A 33 16.73 13.73 -29.57
N HIS A 34 15.55 14.34 -29.63
CA HIS A 34 15.00 14.88 -30.88
C HIS A 34 15.92 15.95 -31.48
N ALA A 35 16.42 16.88 -30.66
CA ALA A 35 17.34 17.92 -31.13
C ALA A 35 18.67 17.34 -31.64
N ALA A 36 19.18 16.29 -31.00
CA ALA A 36 20.40 15.61 -31.44
C ALA A 36 20.20 14.92 -32.81
N LEU A 37 19.07 14.25 -33.01
CA LEU A 37 18.78 13.55 -34.26
C LEU A 37 18.36 14.49 -35.40
N ALA A 38 17.76 15.65 -35.10
CA ALA A 38 17.30 16.61 -36.10
C ALA A 38 18.42 17.14 -37.01
N ALA A 39 19.68 17.14 -36.56
CA ALA A 39 20.83 17.57 -37.36
C ALA A 39 21.14 16.65 -38.58
N TYR A 40 20.54 15.46 -38.59
CA TYR A 40 20.75 14.41 -39.59
C TYR A 40 19.53 14.20 -40.49
N LEU A 41 18.45 14.96 -40.28
CA LEU A 41 17.23 14.86 -41.06
C LEU A 41 17.17 15.96 -42.12
N ASP A 42 16.54 15.66 -43.26
CA ASP A 42 16.23 16.63 -44.32
C ASP A 42 14.92 17.40 -44.02
N ALA A 43 14.44 18.17 -45.01
CA ALA A 43 13.23 18.99 -44.85
C ALA A 43 11.95 18.14 -44.77
N GLU A 44 12.02 16.91 -45.27
CA GLU A 44 10.96 15.92 -45.28
C GLU A 44 10.99 15.05 -44.01
N GLY A 45 12.05 15.16 -43.20
CA GLY A 45 12.25 14.39 -41.97
C GLY A 45 12.92 13.04 -42.20
N GLU A 46 13.44 12.79 -43.40
CA GLU A 46 14.19 11.59 -43.75
C GLU A 46 15.66 11.75 -43.39
N VAL A 47 16.35 10.64 -43.13
CA VAL A 47 17.78 10.66 -42.80
C VAL A 47 18.57 11.00 -44.06
N ILE A 48 19.43 12.02 -43.96
CA ILE A 48 20.37 12.40 -45.02
C ILE A 48 21.33 11.22 -45.26
N GLU A 49 21.29 10.64 -46.46
CA GLU A 49 21.99 9.39 -46.79
C GLU A 49 23.51 9.48 -46.50
N GLU A 50 24.14 10.62 -46.80
CA GLU A 50 25.57 10.80 -46.54
C GLU A 50 25.94 10.86 -45.06
N LYS A 51 24.96 11.09 -44.17
CA LYS A 51 25.15 11.17 -42.72
C LYS A 51 24.57 9.99 -41.96
N TYR A 52 24.12 8.94 -42.66
CA TYR A 52 23.50 7.79 -42.02
C TYR A 52 24.40 7.12 -40.95
N PRO A 53 25.73 6.94 -41.17
CA PRO A 53 26.59 6.37 -40.13
C PRO A 53 26.59 7.18 -38.83
N GLU A 54 26.71 8.50 -38.92
CA GLU A 54 26.71 9.39 -37.75
C GLU A 54 25.33 9.49 -37.10
N TYR A 55 24.26 9.43 -37.90
CA TYR A 55 22.90 9.31 -37.39
C TYR A 55 22.72 8.03 -36.57
N ASP A 56 23.19 6.88 -37.09
CA ASP A 56 23.04 5.61 -36.41
C ASP A 56 23.84 5.56 -35.09
N ASP A 57 25.06 6.09 -35.08
CA ASP A 57 25.87 6.24 -33.86
C ASP A 57 25.16 7.12 -32.82
N THR A 58 24.59 8.26 -33.26
CA THR A 58 23.83 9.16 -32.38
C THR A 58 22.56 8.48 -31.86
N ARG A 59 21.85 7.74 -32.71
CA ARG A 59 20.65 6.98 -32.36
C ARG A 59 20.96 5.90 -31.32
N ILE A 60 22.08 5.19 -31.47
CA ILE A 60 22.53 4.19 -30.49
C ILE A 60 22.87 4.86 -29.17
N SER A 61 23.64 5.95 -29.20
CA SER A 61 24.03 6.68 -27.98
C SER A 61 22.82 7.22 -27.22
N THR A 62 21.84 7.80 -27.92
CA THR A 62 20.60 8.30 -27.31
C THR A 62 19.73 7.16 -26.77
N ALA A 63 19.68 6.01 -27.45
CA ALA A 63 18.96 4.83 -26.95
C ALA A 63 19.58 4.25 -25.66
N ILE A 64 20.91 4.24 -25.55
CA ILE A 64 21.61 3.84 -24.32
C ILE A 64 21.27 4.82 -23.19
N GLU A 65 21.40 6.13 -23.43
CA GLU A 65 21.05 7.15 -22.43
C GLU A 65 19.58 7.04 -21.99
N ALA A 66 18.66 6.77 -22.92
CA ALA A 66 17.25 6.56 -22.59
C ALA A 66 17.03 5.33 -21.70
N SER A 67 17.79 4.26 -21.94
CA SER A 67 17.72 3.03 -21.14
C SER A 67 18.22 3.26 -19.71
N ASP A 68 19.35 3.96 -19.56
CA ASP A 68 19.90 4.34 -18.26
C ASP A 68 18.95 5.27 -17.51
N HIS A 69 18.39 6.27 -18.21
CA HIS A 69 17.42 7.18 -17.62
C HIS A 69 16.15 6.45 -17.17
N LEU A 70 15.63 5.51 -17.96
CA LEU A 70 14.49 4.69 -17.57
C LEU A 70 14.79 3.87 -16.31
N HIS A 71 16.01 3.35 -16.17
CA HIS A 71 16.43 2.65 -14.96
C HIS A 71 16.38 3.57 -13.72
N ASP A 72 16.91 4.79 -13.83
CA ASP A 72 16.87 5.78 -12.76
C ASP A 72 15.44 6.20 -12.39
N VAL A 73 14.57 6.40 -13.39
CA VAL A 73 13.15 6.69 -13.18
C VAL A 73 12.47 5.54 -12.45
N MET A 74 12.75 4.29 -12.84
CA MET A 74 12.19 3.12 -12.17
C MET A 74 12.64 3.01 -10.70
N ILE A 75 13.90 3.31 -10.40
CA ILE A 75 14.40 3.37 -9.01
C ILE A 75 13.67 4.45 -8.22
N ARG A 76 13.54 5.66 -8.77
CA ARG A 76 12.85 6.77 -8.10
C ARG A 76 11.38 6.44 -7.83
N LEU A 77 10.67 5.94 -8.84
CA LEU A 77 9.28 5.54 -8.69
C LEU A 77 9.14 4.43 -7.64
N ALA A 78 10.04 3.44 -7.64
CA ALA A 78 10.03 2.38 -6.63
C ALA A 78 10.11 2.94 -5.21
N VAL A 79 11.00 3.92 -4.95
CA VAL A 79 11.11 4.60 -3.65
C VAL A 79 9.82 5.32 -3.28
N LEU A 80 9.18 6.00 -4.24
CA LEU A 80 7.95 6.76 -4.01
C LEU A 80 6.73 5.87 -3.74
N VAL A 81 6.71 4.65 -4.29
CA VAL A 81 5.57 3.73 -4.13
C VAL A 81 5.78 2.68 -3.04
N VAL A 82 6.94 2.62 -2.38
CA VAL A 82 7.13 1.71 -1.24
C VAL A 82 6.13 2.10 -0.15
N PRO A 83 5.21 1.20 0.25
CA PRO A 83 4.28 1.49 1.32
C PRO A 83 5.06 1.83 2.59
N PRO A 84 4.76 2.93 3.29
CA PRO A 84 5.38 3.22 4.58
C PRO A 84 5.22 2.01 5.50
N THR A 85 6.31 1.59 6.14
CA THR A 85 6.28 0.43 7.02
C THR A 85 5.43 0.74 8.24
N PRO A 86 4.42 -0.11 8.56
CA PRO A 86 3.63 0.08 9.76
C PRO A 86 4.53 0.10 10.99
N ARG A 87 4.40 1.12 11.82
CA ARG A 87 5.13 1.29 13.08
C ARG A 87 4.16 1.63 14.20
N ALA A 88 4.63 1.56 15.44
CA ALA A 88 3.81 1.92 16.58
C ALA A 88 3.43 3.41 16.54
N PHE A 89 2.18 3.70 16.89
CA PHE A 89 1.64 5.02 17.16
C PHE A 89 0.85 4.95 18.46
N THR A 90 0.96 6.01 19.26
CA THR A 90 0.20 6.23 20.48
C THR A 90 -0.87 7.27 20.20
N LEU A 91 -2.13 6.93 20.49
CA LEU A 91 -3.28 7.83 20.40
C LEU A 91 -3.88 7.97 21.80
N THR A 92 -4.03 9.20 22.25
CA THR A 92 -4.47 9.51 23.62
C THR A 92 -5.81 10.24 23.59
N PHE A 93 -6.71 9.78 24.45
CA PHE A 93 -8.05 10.33 24.59
C PHE A 93 -8.34 10.58 26.07
N ALA A 94 -9.12 11.62 26.34
CA ALA A 94 -9.67 11.88 27.66
C ALA A 94 -11.18 11.68 27.61
N GLY A 95 -11.67 10.65 28.30
CA GLY A 95 -13.07 10.42 28.62
C GLY A 95 -13.49 11.13 29.92
N HIS A 96 -14.30 10.44 30.72
CA HIS A 96 -14.83 10.92 31.99
C HIS A 96 -13.73 11.16 33.05
N GLU A 97 -12.55 10.55 32.88
CA GLU A 97 -11.37 10.73 33.73
C GLU A 97 -11.03 12.21 33.99
N ARG A 98 -11.29 13.09 33.00
CA ARG A 98 -11.01 14.52 33.09
C ARG A 98 -11.82 15.25 34.16
N HIS A 99 -12.97 14.68 34.55
CA HIS A 99 -13.88 15.26 35.56
C HIS A 99 -13.56 14.76 36.97
N ILE A 100 -12.84 13.65 37.08
CA ILE A 100 -12.47 12.99 38.34
C ILE A 100 -10.95 13.07 38.64
N GLY A 101 -10.16 13.67 37.75
CA GLY A 101 -8.73 13.92 37.93
C GLY A 101 -7.84 12.71 37.59
N GLU A 102 -8.36 11.74 36.86
CA GLU A 102 -7.59 10.59 36.38
C GLU A 102 -6.81 10.92 35.10
N ALA A 103 -5.77 10.12 34.82
CA ALA A 103 -4.93 10.31 33.64
C ALA A 103 -5.68 9.89 32.36
N PRO A 104 -5.44 10.56 31.22
CA PRO A 104 -6.08 10.20 29.95
C PRO A 104 -5.64 8.82 29.47
N THR A 105 -6.55 8.14 28.79
CA THR A 105 -6.33 6.79 28.27
C THR A 105 -5.53 6.83 26.97
N SER A 106 -4.45 6.05 26.89
CA SER A 106 -3.60 5.93 25.69
C SER A 106 -3.70 4.55 25.06
N PHE A 107 -3.81 4.51 23.73
CA PHE A 107 -3.88 3.29 22.94
C PHE A 107 -2.68 3.21 21.99
N VAL A 108 -2.06 2.04 21.92
CA VAL A 108 -0.93 1.79 21.04
C VAL A 108 -1.34 0.83 19.94
N ILE A 109 -1.09 1.22 18.70
CA ILE A 109 -1.39 0.45 17.49
C ILE A 109 -0.29 0.59 16.45
N ASN A 110 -0.21 -0.33 15.49
CA ASN A 110 0.62 -0.19 14.30
C ASN A 110 -0.17 0.51 13.19
N ALA A 111 0.42 1.54 12.62
CA ALA A 111 -0.14 2.30 11.50
C ALA A 111 0.99 2.91 10.68
N THR A 112 0.65 3.57 9.58
CA THR A 112 1.60 4.28 8.71
C THR A 112 1.70 5.78 9.03
N SER A 113 0.63 6.34 9.59
CA SER A 113 0.53 7.75 10.03
C SER A 113 -0.41 7.86 11.23
N LEU A 114 -0.50 9.05 11.86
CA LEU A 114 -1.45 9.30 12.96
C LEU A 114 -2.92 9.25 12.49
N ASP A 115 -3.20 9.71 11.28
CA ASP A 115 -4.56 9.67 10.72
C ASP A 115 -4.99 8.23 10.41
N ASP A 116 -4.09 7.46 9.81
CA ASP A 116 -4.27 6.02 9.59
C ASP A 116 -4.43 5.28 10.93
N ALA A 117 -3.66 5.67 11.94
CA ALA A 117 -3.78 5.13 13.29
C ALA A 117 -5.21 5.37 13.83
N ALA A 118 -5.72 6.60 13.77
CA ALA A 118 -7.06 6.91 14.25
C ALA A 118 -8.14 6.07 13.54
N LEU A 119 -8.03 5.88 12.22
CA LEU A 119 -8.96 5.05 11.45
C LEU A 119 -8.90 3.58 11.87
N ILE A 120 -7.69 3.01 12.01
CA ILE A 120 -7.53 1.62 12.41
C ILE A 120 -8.05 1.41 13.83
N LEU A 121 -7.77 2.34 14.76
CA LEU A 121 -8.20 2.26 16.15
C LEU A 121 -9.71 2.11 16.29
N VAL A 122 -10.48 2.90 15.51
CA VAL A 122 -11.95 2.86 15.53
C VAL A 122 -12.51 1.48 15.16
N GLY A 123 -11.77 0.70 14.37
CA GLY A 123 -12.16 -0.66 13.98
C GLY A 123 -11.84 -1.74 15.01
N LEU A 124 -11.19 -1.41 16.14
CA LEU A 124 -10.73 -2.39 17.11
C LEU A 124 -11.79 -2.62 18.22
N PRO A 125 -12.20 -3.87 18.49
CA PRO A 125 -13.05 -4.24 19.62
C PRO A 125 -12.69 -3.58 20.95
N SER A 126 -11.43 -3.61 21.39
CA SER A 126 -11.06 -3.06 22.71
C SER A 126 -11.26 -1.53 22.78
N TRP A 127 -11.06 -0.84 21.67
CA TRP A 127 -11.40 0.58 21.56
C TRP A 127 -12.91 0.79 21.67
N HIS A 128 -13.70 -0.03 20.99
CA HIS A 128 -15.15 0.08 21.03
C HIS A 128 -15.73 -0.19 22.43
N GLU A 129 -15.19 -1.19 23.13
CA GLU A 129 -15.56 -1.50 24.51
C GLU A 129 -15.27 -0.33 25.45
N TRP A 130 -14.06 0.25 25.36
CA TRP A 130 -13.71 1.44 26.13
C TRP A 130 -14.62 2.63 25.79
N TYR A 131 -14.83 2.90 24.51
CA TYR A 131 -15.69 3.99 24.04
C TYR A 131 -17.12 3.86 24.57
N LEU A 132 -17.69 2.65 24.55
CA LEU A 132 -19.05 2.39 25.06
C LEU A 132 -19.13 2.53 26.58
N ALA A 133 -18.09 2.11 27.32
CA ALA A 133 -18.02 2.28 28.76
C ALA A 133 -18.02 3.78 29.13
N GLU A 134 -17.22 4.59 28.44
CA GLU A 134 -17.19 6.04 28.59
C GLU A 134 -18.51 6.70 28.17
N ALA A 135 -19.18 6.15 27.14
CA ALA A 135 -20.47 6.64 26.66
C ALA A 135 -21.64 6.36 27.61
N ALA A 136 -21.52 5.34 28.46
CA ALA A 136 -22.60 4.88 29.35
C ALA A 136 -22.82 5.77 30.58
N GLY A 137 -21.96 6.77 30.83
CA GLY A 137 -22.14 7.76 31.89
C GLY A 137 -23.34 8.68 31.65
N ASP A 138 -23.91 9.23 32.73
CA ASP A 138 -25.17 10.00 32.78
C ASP A 138 -25.25 11.26 31.86
N GLY A 139 -24.19 11.58 31.11
CA GLY A 139 -24.10 12.72 30.18
C GLY A 139 -23.79 12.36 28.72
N GLY A 140 -23.66 11.08 28.36
CA GLY A 140 -23.21 10.62 27.04
C GLY A 140 -21.68 10.62 26.88
N ALA A 141 -21.19 10.14 25.72
CA ALA A 141 -19.77 10.00 25.43
C ALA A 141 -19.06 11.36 25.39
N ASP A 142 -18.37 11.68 26.48
CA ASP A 142 -17.64 12.92 26.64
C ASP A 142 -16.14 12.68 26.40
N ILE A 143 -15.82 12.21 25.19
CA ILE A 143 -14.47 11.77 24.79
C ILE A 143 -13.81 12.84 23.93
N VAL A 144 -12.61 13.27 24.33
CA VAL A 144 -11.80 14.27 23.63
C VAL A 144 -10.47 13.64 23.19
N TYR A 145 -10.15 13.74 21.90
CA TYR A 145 -8.83 13.39 21.38
C TYR A 145 -7.79 14.43 21.80
N LEU A 146 -6.64 13.97 22.32
CA LEU A 146 -5.54 14.81 22.79
C LEU A 146 -4.34 14.72 21.82
N PRO A 147 -4.27 15.58 20.79
CA PRO A 147 -3.22 15.52 19.79
C PRO A 147 -1.84 15.80 20.37
N GLU A 148 -1.72 16.62 21.43
CA GLU A 148 -0.44 16.96 22.06
C GLU A 148 0.19 15.77 22.81
N GLN A 149 -0.61 14.76 23.15
CA GLN A 149 -0.16 13.52 23.81
C GLN A 149 -0.10 12.34 22.85
N SER A 150 -0.63 12.50 21.64
CA SER A 150 -0.63 11.47 20.60
C SER A 150 0.58 11.63 19.69
N HIS A 151 1.34 10.55 19.48
CA HIS A 151 2.61 10.64 18.76
C HIS A 151 3.03 9.30 18.13
N PRO A 152 3.94 9.32 17.14
CA PRO A 152 4.62 8.12 16.68
C PRO A 152 5.43 7.48 17.82
N GLY A 153 5.45 6.15 17.87
CA GLY A 153 6.17 5.37 18.88
C GLY A 153 5.30 4.96 20.07
N LEU A 154 5.97 4.40 21.08
CA LEU A 154 5.37 4.01 22.36
C LEU A 154 5.43 5.17 23.35
N PRO A 155 4.46 5.31 24.26
CA PRO A 155 4.55 6.32 25.31
C PRO A 155 5.74 6.00 26.22
N THR A 156 6.46 7.03 26.66
CA THR A 156 7.65 6.88 27.52
C THR A 156 7.29 6.71 29.00
N LEU A 157 6.09 7.13 29.40
CA LEU A 157 5.58 7.09 30.76
C LEU A 157 4.06 6.87 30.75
N GLY A 158 3.55 6.22 31.79
CA GLY A 158 2.12 5.96 31.98
C GLY A 158 1.67 4.57 31.53
N GLU A 159 0.46 4.21 31.92
CA GLU A 159 -0.24 3.01 31.47
C GLU A 159 -0.84 3.24 30.08
N PHE A 160 -0.82 2.22 29.24
CA PHE A 160 -1.43 2.28 27.90
C PHE A 160 -1.98 0.91 27.50
N ALA A 161 -3.03 0.93 26.69
CA ALA A 161 -3.61 -0.26 26.08
C ALA A 161 -2.86 -0.59 24.78
N ASP A 162 -2.07 -1.67 24.77
CA ASP A 162 -1.40 -2.16 23.56
C ASP A 162 -2.33 -3.04 22.72
N LEU A 163 -2.93 -2.46 21.69
CA LEU A 163 -3.88 -3.14 20.81
C LEU A 163 -3.21 -3.77 19.58
N ARG A 164 -1.88 -3.75 19.49
CA ARG A 164 -1.15 -4.31 18.34
C ARG A 164 -1.34 -5.81 18.18
N ALA A 165 -1.61 -6.53 19.26
CA ALA A 165 -1.94 -7.96 19.19
C ALA A 165 -3.32 -8.18 18.54
N GLU A 166 -4.30 -7.38 18.93
CA GLU A 166 -5.66 -7.42 18.40
C GLU A 166 -5.72 -7.08 16.91
N GLN A 167 -4.95 -6.07 16.48
CA GLN A 167 -4.81 -5.75 15.06
C GLN A 167 -4.38 -6.94 14.20
N ARG A 168 -3.45 -7.78 14.69
CA ARG A 168 -2.99 -8.97 13.94
C ARG A 168 -4.08 -10.05 13.86
N SER A 169 -4.92 -10.13 14.88
CA SER A 169 -6.04 -11.07 14.96
C SER A 169 -7.20 -10.65 14.05
N GLY A 170 -7.50 -9.35 13.95
CA GLY A 170 -8.53 -8.81 13.05
C GLY A 170 -8.23 -9.05 11.57
N THR A 171 -6.96 -8.93 11.15
CA THR A 171 -6.53 -9.25 9.77
C THR A 171 -6.72 -10.74 9.41
N SER A 172 -6.68 -11.64 10.40
CA SER A 172 -6.90 -13.07 10.19
C SER A 172 -8.38 -13.44 10.04
N GLN A 173 -9.31 -12.64 10.56
CA GLN A 173 -10.75 -12.91 10.46
C GLN A 173 -11.34 -12.48 9.12
N HIS A 174 -10.79 -11.47 8.44
CA HIS A 174 -11.24 -11.10 7.08
C HIS A 174 -10.84 -12.10 5.99
N ALA A 175 -9.87 -12.98 6.23
CA ALA A 175 -9.48 -14.04 5.28
C ALA A 175 -10.30 -15.34 5.42
N SER A 176 -11.16 -15.46 6.45
CA SER A 176 -11.94 -16.66 6.73
C SER A 176 -13.44 -16.38 6.77
N ALA A 177 -13.99 -15.81 5.69
CA ALA A 177 -15.43 -15.78 5.47
C ALA A 177 -15.78 -16.40 4.11
N VAL A 178 -15.39 -17.66 3.92
CA VAL A 178 -16.13 -18.57 3.01
C VAL A 178 -17.08 -19.37 3.91
N PRO A 179 -18.41 -19.20 3.81
CA PRO A 179 -19.34 -19.97 4.61
C PRO A 179 -19.39 -21.40 4.08
N ASN A 180 -18.58 -22.30 4.64
CA ASN A 180 -18.78 -23.73 4.48
C ASN A 180 -20.01 -24.15 5.30
N SER A 181 -21.16 -24.18 4.64
CA SER A 181 -22.33 -24.90 5.14
C SER A 181 -22.02 -26.40 5.22
N PRO A 182 -22.29 -27.09 6.34
CA PRO A 182 -22.16 -28.53 6.40
C PRO A 182 -23.37 -29.17 5.69
N ARG A 183 -23.18 -29.56 4.42
CA ARG A 183 -24.17 -30.38 3.72
C ARG A 183 -23.94 -31.84 4.12
N SER A 184 -24.81 -32.37 5.00
CA SER A 184 -24.96 -33.80 5.22
C SER A 184 -25.15 -34.53 3.89
N ALA A 185 -24.28 -35.48 3.59
CA ALA A 185 -24.45 -36.42 2.48
C ALA A 185 -24.52 -37.84 3.05
N ALA A 186 -25.68 -38.48 2.87
CA ALA A 186 -25.87 -39.90 3.14
C ALA A 186 -25.12 -40.76 2.10
N PRO A 187 -24.68 -41.98 2.45
CA PRO A 187 -23.95 -42.85 1.53
C PRO A 187 -24.91 -43.57 0.57
N VAL A 188 -24.77 -43.32 -0.73
CA VAL A 188 -25.33 -44.16 -1.79
C VAL A 188 -24.28 -45.19 -2.19
N THR A 189 -24.58 -46.45 -1.91
CA THR A 189 -23.90 -47.63 -2.43
C THR A 189 -24.33 -47.87 -3.88
N SER A 190 -23.37 -48.22 -4.75
CA SER A 190 -23.68 -48.83 -6.04
C SER A 190 -22.62 -49.88 -6.40
N PRO A 191 -23.03 -51.03 -6.97
CA PRO A 191 -22.21 -52.24 -7.04
C PRO A 191 -21.33 -52.33 -8.29
N ARG A 192 -20.29 -53.17 -8.15
CA ARG A 192 -19.27 -53.55 -9.14
C ARG A 192 -19.81 -54.53 -10.19
N PRO A 193 -19.41 -54.40 -11.47
CA PRO A 193 -19.40 -55.51 -12.42
C PRO A 193 -17.97 -56.03 -12.73
N THR A 194 -17.93 -57.34 -12.97
CA THR A 194 -16.80 -58.28 -13.10
C THR A 194 -16.08 -58.20 -14.47
N PRO A 195 -14.80 -58.62 -14.62
CA PRO A 195 -14.02 -58.42 -15.85
C PRO A 195 -13.87 -59.65 -16.79
N ALA A 196 -13.38 -59.34 -18.02
CA ALA A 196 -12.63 -60.18 -18.99
C ALA A 196 -13.43 -61.10 -19.95
N PRO A 197 -12.96 -61.45 -21.20
CA PRO A 197 -11.54 -61.63 -21.57
C PRO A 197 -11.02 -61.21 -22.99
N ALA A 198 -9.70 -60.94 -23.01
CA ALA A 198 -8.58 -61.27 -23.92
C ALA A 198 -8.62 -61.24 -25.48
N ASN A 199 -7.73 -60.37 -26.03
CA ASN A 199 -6.72 -60.54 -27.12
C ASN A 199 -7.14 -60.78 -28.60
N PRO A 200 -6.22 -60.66 -29.61
CA PRO A 200 -4.99 -59.84 -29.78
C PRO A 200 -4.86 -59.15 -31.18
N ALA A 201 -3.78 -58.39 -31.37
CA ALA A 201 -2.95 -58.23 -32.61
C ALA A 201 -2.99 -56.91 -33.43
N ALA A 202 -1.76 -56.58 -33.92
CA ALA A 202 -1.35 -55.68 -35.02
C ALA A 202 -1.39 -54.15 -34.78
N ARG A 203 -0.51 -53.31 -35.34
CA ARG A 203 0.91 -53.33 -35.80
C ARG A 203 1.21 -51.86 -36.20
N THR A 204 2.34 -51.31 -35.73
CA THR A 204 3.19 -50.21 -36.29
C THR A 204 2.61 -48.85 -36.77
N PRO A 205 3.24 -47.72 -36.41
CA PRO A 205 3.01 -46.42 -37.03
C PRO A 205 3.92 -46.18 -38.26
N HIS A 206 3.47 -45.30 -39.15
CA HIS A 206 4.25 -44.67 -40.22
C HIS A 206 4.65 -43.25 -39.81
#